data_AF-A0A964KGZ3-F1
#
_entry.id   AF-A0A964KGZ3-F1
#
_cell.length_a   1.000
_cell.length_b   1.000
_cell.length_c   1.000
_cell.angle_alpha   90.00
_cell.angle_beta   90.00
_cell.angle_gamma   90.00
#
_symmetry.space_group_name_H-M   'P 1'
#
loop_
_entity.id
_entity.type
_entity.pdbx_description
1 polymer ?
#
loop_
_entity_poly.entity_id
_entity_poly.type
_entity_poly.pdbx_seq_one_letter_code
_entity_poly.pdbx_strand_id
1 'polypeptide(L)'
;MSIKIFDADGAQYEFNSIQRVESLSAFLRSDSDAKLTMVLRSMGHIEKQCPRFVQLVALHSNQITIRQTDAEASRVEDCLLITDDAHFARRNVQAHPRGVLIRNDEREAMPMVEWFQQIVDASTVVSLATTLGL
;
A
#
# COMPACT_ATOMS: atom_id res chain seq x y z
N MET A 1 11.57 -4.01 8.57
CA MET A 1 10.16 -3.61 8.84
C MET A 1 9.33 -3.68 7.56
N SER A 2 8.01 -3.86 7.61
CA SER A 2 7.17 -3.88 6.40
C SER A 2 5.82 -3.19 6.55
N ILE A 3 5.38 -2.52 5.49
CA ILE A 3 4.04 -1.97 5.32
C ILE A 3 3.43 -2.60 4.07
N LYS A 4 2.23 -3.17 4.20
CA LYS A 4 1.48 -3.78 3.10
C LYS A 4 0.11 -3.10 2.99
N ILE A 5 -0.26 -2.63 1.80
CA ILE A 5 -1.49 -1.86 1.56
C ILE A 5 -2.28 -2.47 0.42
N PHE A 6 -3.56 -2.76 0.64
CA PHE A 6 -4.54 -3.02 -0.40
C PHE A 6 -5.60 -1.91 -0.37
N ASP A 7 -5.81 -1.24 -1.51
CA ASP A 7 -6.75 -0.13 -1.61
C ASP A 7 -7.32 0.02 -3.03
N ALA A 8 -8.39 0.80 -3.18
CA ALA A 8 -8.97 1.10 -4.49
C ALA A 8 -8.01 1.91 -5.37
N ASP A 9 -7.49 3.02 -4.86
CA ASP A 9 -6.71 3.98 -5.65
C ASP A 9 -5.69 4.80 -4.84
N GLY A 10 -5.66 4.63 -3.51
CA GLY A 10 -4.76 5.34 -2.62
C GLY A 10 -5.21 6.75 -2.24
N ALA A 11 -6.38 7.22 -2.68
CA ALA A 11 -6.82 8.62 -2.47
C ALA A 11 -6.97 9.02 -1.00
N GLN A 12 -7.18 8.04 -0.12
CA GLN A 12 -7.44 8.27 1.31
C GLN A 12 -6.17 8.37 2.17
N TYR A 13 -4.98 8.19 1.58
CA TYR A 13 -3.70 8.18 2.34
C TYR A 13 -2.90 9.48 2.22
N GLU A 14 -3.40 10.46 1.47
CA GLU A 14 -2.74 11.75 1.26
C GLU A 14 -1.30 11.62 0.73
N PHE A 15 -1.07 10.67 -0.18
CA PHE A 15 0.28 10.34 -0.68
C PHE A 15 1.05 11.50 -1.28
N ASN A 16 0.38 12.57 -1.74
CA ASN A 16 1.05 13.76 -2.27
C ASN A 16 1.35 14.85 -1.22
N SER A 17 0.93 14.68 0.04
CA SER A 17 1.20 15.65 1.09
C SER A 17 2.68 15.59 1.51
N ILE A 18 3.26 16.74 1.86
CA ILE A 18 4.64 16.82 2.33
C ILE A 18 4.84 15.92 3.55
N GLN A 19 3.91 15.99 4.50
CA GLN A 19 3.99 15.23 5.75
C GLN A 19 3.96 13.71 5.52
N ARG A 20 3.11 13.22 4.61
CA ARG A 20 3.06 11.79 4.27
C ARG A 20 4.35 11.33 3.60
N VAL A 21 4.86 12.09 2.64
CA VAL A 21 6.09 11.74 1.91
C VAL A 21 7.30 11.71 2.84
N GLU A 22 7.45 12.72 3.70
CA GLU A 22 8.55 12.75 4.68
C GLU A 22 8.46 11.58 5.66
N SER A 23 7.24 11.24 6.13
CA SER A 23 7.04 10.11 7.05
C SER A 23 7.41 8.77 6.40
N LEU A 24 6.98 8.55 5.15
CA LEU A 24 7.34 7.34 4.39
C LEU A 24 8.84 7.29 4.09
N SER A 25 9.44 8.43 3.75
CA SER A 25 10.87 8.54 3.48
C SER A 25 11.70 8.25 4.73
N ALA A 26 11.27 8.73 5.90
CA ALA A 26 11.90 8.41 7.18
C ALA A 26 11.81 6.91 7.52
N PHE A 27 10.64 6.29 7.30
CA PHE A 27 10.46 4.85 7.46
C PHE A 27 11.38 4.04 6.52
N LEU A 28 11.48 4.43 5.25
CA LEU A 28 12.34 3.73 4.29
C LEU A 28 13.83 3.91 4.59
N ARG A 29 14.23 5.02 5.24
CA ARG A 29 15.61 5.26 5.68
C ARG A 29 15.96 4.64 7.01
N SER A 30 14.98 4.29 7.85
CA SER A 30 15.28 3.76 9.19
C SER A 30 15.89 2.37 9.16
N ASP A 31 15.66 1.61 8.08
CA ASP A 31 16.14 0.24 7.90
C ASP A 31 16.27 -0.04 6.39
N SER A 32 17.42 -0.54 5.94
CA SER A 32 17.66 -0.88 4.53
C SER A 32 16.72 -1.98 4.02
N ASP A 33 16.22 -2.82 4.93
CA ASP A 33 15.25 -3.87 4.64
C ASP A 33 13.80 -3.42 4.85
N ALA A 34 13.55 -2.15 5.18
CA ALA A 34 12.20 -1.60 5.21
C ALA A 34 11.53 -1.74 3.84
N LYS A 35 10.34 -2.35 3.79
CA LYS A 35 9.57 -2.53 2.54
C LYS A 35 8.18 -1.89 2.62
N LEU A 36 7.77 -1.28 1.51
CA LEU A 36 6.39 -0.87 1.26
C LEU A 36 5.87 -1.65 0.06
N THR A 37 4.84 -2.46 0.24
CA THR A 37 4.16 -3.17 -0.85
C THR A 37 2.72 -2.70 -0.95
N MET A 38 2.34 -2.23 -2.13
CA MET A 38 0.99 -1.74 -2.41
C MET A 38 0.37 -2.55 -3.54
N VAL A 39 -0.88 -2.98 -3.35
CA VAL A 39 -1.72 -3.50 -4.44
C VAL A 39 -2.93 -2.59 -4.57
N LEU A 40 -3.09 -1.97 -5.75
CA LEU A 40 -4.16 -1.03 -6.05
C LEU A 40 -5.06 -1.56 -7.17
N ARG A 41 -6.34 -1.18 -7.18
CA ARG A 41 -7.23 -1.48 -8.32
C ARG A 41 -7.04 -0.49 -9.47
N SER A 42 -6.78 0.77 -9.13
CA SER A 42 -6.55 1.83 -10.10
C SER A 42 -5.32 2.65 -9.73
N MET A 43 -4.43 2.86 -10.70
CA MET A 43 -3.26 3.73 -10.55
C MET A 43 -3.57 5.21 -10.79
N GLY A 44 -4.78 5.53 -11.27
CA GLY A 44 -5.11 6.86 -11.79
C GLY A 44 -4.90 8.01 -10.81
N HIS A 45 -5.19 7.82 -9.51
CA HIS A 45 -4.94 8.84 -8.49
C HIS A 45 -3.43 9.01 -8.23
N ILE A 46 -2.69 7.91 -8.07
CA ILE A 46 -1.25 7.95 -7.82
C ILE A 46 -0.49 8.63 -8.98
N GLU A 47 -0.77 8.22 -10.22
CA GLU A 47 -0.08 8.73 -11.41
C GLU A 47 -0.36 10.21 -11.66
N LYS A 48 -1.61 10.65 -11.47
CA LYS A 48 -2.05 12.00 -11.87
C LYS A 48 -1.98 13.02 -10.74
N GLN A 49 -2.14 12.59 -9.49
CA GLN A 49 -2.32 13.48 -8.34
C GLN A 49 -1.23 13.36 -7.28
N CYS A 50 -0.35 12.36 -7.38
CA CYS A 50 0.70 12.11 -6.40
C CYS A 50 2.14 12.20 -6.94
N PRO A 51 2.54 13.29 -7.63
CA PRO A 51 3.89 13.41 -8.18
C PRO A 51 5.01 13.29 -7.13
N ARG A 52 4.80 13.77 -5.89
CA ARG A 52 5.82 13.61 -4.83
C ARG A 52 5.98 12.15 -4.39
N PHE A 53 4.89 11.39 -4.36
CA PHE A 53 4.95 9.97 -4.07
C PHE A 53 5.62 9.19 -5.20
N VAL A 54 5.31 9.53 -6.46
CA VAL A 54 5.99 8.94 -7.63
C VAL A 54 7.51 9.16 -7.55
N GLN A 55 7.96 10.37 -7.18
CA GLN A 55 9.37 10.64 -6.95
C GLN A 55 9.96 9.81 -5.81
N LEU A 56 9.23 9.64 -4.69
CA LEU A 56 9.66 8.78 -3.59
C LEU A 56 9.82 7.32 -4.04
N VAL A 57 8.88 6.80 -4.85
CA VAL A 57 8.95 5.45 -5.43
C VAL A 57 10.18 5.30 -6.31
N ALA A 58 10.51 6.29 -7.13
CA ALA A 58 11.72 6.26 -7.95
C ALA A 58 13.00 6.24 -7.11
N LEU A 59 13.06 7.03 -6.03
CA LEU A 59 14.21 7.10 -5.12
C LEU A 59 14.40 5.80 -4.30
N HIS A 60 13.30 5.12 -3.96
CA HIS A 60 13.30 3.91 -3.14
C HIS A 60 12.79 2.68 -3.89
N SER A 61 13.12 2.56 -5.19
CA SER A 61 12.58 1.52 -6.09
C SER A 61 12.84 0.07 -5.62
N ASN A 62 13.92 -0.16 -4.88
CA ASN A 62 14.24 -1.48 -4.30
C ASN A 62 13.46 -1.79 -3.00
N GLN A 63 12.81 -0.79 -2.41
CA GLN A 63 12.08 -0.90 -1.15
C GLN A 63 10.56 -0.72 -1.34
N ILE A 64 10.14 -0.03 -2.40
CA ILE A 64 8.72 0.16 -2.72
C ILE A 64 8.34 -0.69 -3.92
N THR A 65 7.30 -1.50 -3.77
CA THR A 65 6.70 -2.28 -4.86
C THR A 65 5.23 -1.92 -4.97
N ILE A 66 4.80 -1.50 -6.15
CA ILE A 66 3.40 -1.22 -6.45
C ILE A 66 2.92 -2.22 -7.48
N ARG A 67 1.73 -2.77 -7.27
CA ARG A 67 1.07 -3.72 -8.16
C ARG A 67 -0.34 -3.26 -8.43
N GLN A 68 -0.83 -3.55 -9.62
CA GLN A 68 -2.21 -3.33 -10.02
C GLN A 68 -2.92 -4.68 -10.15
N THR A 69 -4.14 -4.76 -9.65
CA THR A 69 -4.98 -5.94 -9.77
C THR A 69 -6.27 -5.61 -10.49
N ASP A 70 -6.64 -6.47 -11.43
CA ASP A 70 -7.96 -6.48 -12.08
C ASP A 70 -8.95 -7.36 -11.31
N ALA A 71 -8.53 -7.93 -10.18
CA ALA A 71 -9.26 -8.98 -9.52
C ALA A 71 -10.60 -8.50 -8.95
N GLU A 72 -11.68 -9.07 -9.49
CA GLU A 72 -13.01 -9.26 -8.88
C GLU A 72 -12.95 -10.18 -7.63
N ALA A 73 -11.80 -10.29 -6.95
CA ALA A 73 -11.58 -11.19 -5.82
C ALA A 73 -12.24 -10.66 -4.53
N SER A 74 -13.57 -10.69 -4.52
CA SER A 74 -14.52 -11.06 -3.44
C SER A 74 -14.28 -10.64 -1.98
N ARG A 75 -13.49 -9.59 -1.72
CA ARG A 75 -13.66 -8.66 -0.58
C ARG A 75 -13.67 -7.23 -1.09
N VAL A 76 -14.45 -7.03 -2.15
CA VAL A 76 -14.40 -5.92 -3.13
C VAL A 76 -14.44 -4.52 -2.52
N GLU A 77 -14.70 -4.37 -1.23
CA GLU A 77 -14.93 -3.06 -0.60
C GLU A 77 -14.08 -2.81 0.66
N ASP A 78 -13.05 -3.58 0.97
CA ASP A 78 -12.23 -3.29 2.15
C ASP A 78 -10.86 -2.68 1.78
N CYS A 79 -10.49 -1.56 2.41
CA CYS A 79 -9.11 -1.10 2.49
C CYS A 79 -8.40 -1.92 3.58
N LEU A 80 -7.19 -2.43 3.31
CA LEU A 80 -6.38 -3.20 4.25
C LEU A 80 -4.98 -2.59 4.36
N LEU A 81 -4.52 -2.38 5.60
CA LEU A 81 -3.16 -1.99 5.94
C LEU A 81 -2.61 -3.03 6.92
N ILE A 82 -1.47 -3.63 6.62
CA ILE A 82 -0.76 -4.55 7.52
C ILE A 82 0.63 -3.97 7.80
N THR A 83 1.09 -4.07 9.05
CA THR A 83 2.47 -3.72 9.40
C THR A 83 3.13 -4.85 10.16
N ASP A 84 4.36 -5.19 9.76
CA ASP A 84 5.23 -6.20 10.39
C ASP A 84 4.55 -7.55 10.66
N ASP A 85 3.54 -7.91 9.86
CA ASP A 85 2.77 -9.16 9.94
C ASP A 85 2.10 -9.45 11.30
N ALA A 86 2.06 -8.45 12.19
CA ALA A 86 1.50 -8.53 13.54
C ALA A 86 0.39 -7.49 13.80
N HIS A 87 0.20 -6.54 12.89
CA HIS A 87 -0.81 -5.50 13.00
C HIS A 87 -1.60 -5.40 11.71
N PHE A 88 -2.90 -5.15 11.80
CA PHE A 88 -3.65 -4.73 10.64
C PHE A 88 -4.79 -3.79 10.97
N ALA A 89 -5.10 -2.92 10.01
CA ALA A 89 -6.30 -2.10 9.99
C ALA A 89 -7.10 -2.44 8.74
N ARG A 90 -8.40 -2.71 8.92
CA ARG A 90 -9.34 -2.93 7.82
C ARG A 90 -10.47 -1.92 7.91
N ARG A 91 -10.71 -1.20 6.82
CA ARG A 91 -11.82 -0.24 6.70
C ARG A 91 -12.76 -0.69 5.59
N ASN A 92 -14.03 -0.86 5.92
CA ASN A 92 -15.07 -1.20 4.95
C ASN A 92 -15.53 0.06 4.21
N VAL A 93 -15.55 0.00 2.88
CA VAL A 93 -15.98 1.06 1.95
C VAL A 93 -17.51 1.11 1.88
N GLN A 94 -18.23 0.02 2.15
CA GLN A 94 -19.69 -0.01 2.22
C GLN A 94 -20.24 0.54 3.54
N ALA A 95 -19.94 1.79 3.92
CA ALA A 95 -20.65 2.58 4.96
C ALA A 95 -21.00 1.90 6.32
N HIS A 96 -20.44 0.72 6.64
CA HIS A 96 -20.71 0.01 7.87
C HIS A 96 -19.72 0.52 8.93
N PRO A 97 -20.19 0.91 10.12
CA PRO A 97 -19.43 1.77 11.05
C PRO A 97 -18.27 1.07 11.78
N ARG A 98 -17.90 -0.16 11.43
CA ARG A 98 -16.92 -0.94 12.18
C ARG A 98 -15.74 -1.35 11.31
N GLY A 99 -14.75 -0.47 11.27
CA GLY A 99 -13.38 -0.86 10.94
C GLY A 99 -12.82 -1.79 12.02
N VAL A 100 -11.86 -2.62 11.64
CA VAL A 100 -11.14 -3.52 12.54
C VAL A 100 -9.71 -3.02 12.67
N LEU A 101 -9.21 -2.94 13.90
CA LEU A 101 -7.80 -2.67 14.19
C LEU A 101 -7.28 -3.75 15.14
N ILE A 102 -6.29 -4.50 14.68
CA ILE A 102 -5.55 -5.49 15.47
C ILE A 102 -4.12 -5.01 15.64
N ARG A 103 -3.56 -5.21 16.84
CA ARG A 103 -2.21 -4.77 17.19
C ARG A 103 -1.49 -5.85 17.98
N ASN A 104 -0.22 -6.12 17.63
CA ASN A 104 0.64 -7.08 18.32
C ASN A 104 0.02 -8.49 18.44
N ASP A 105 -0.70 -8.92 17.40
CA ASP A 105 -1.30 -10.25 17.37
C ASP A 105 -1.07 -10.88 16.00
N GLU A 106 0.06 -11.59 15.88
CA GLU A 106 0.46 -12.30 14.67
C GLU A 106 -0.58 -13.36 14.27
N ARG A 107 -1.22 -14.03 15.25
CA ARG A 107 -2.18 -15.09 14.96
C ARG A 107 -3.44 -14.52 14.31
N GLU A 108 -3.95 -13.42 14.84
CA GLU A 108 -5.11 -12.72 14.28
C GLU A 108 -4.76 -12.00 12.96
N ALA A 109 -3.50 -11.57 12.78
CA ALA A 109 -3.04 -10.94 11.54
C ALA A 109 -2.78 -11.94 10.40
N MET A 110 -2.38 -13.17 10.72
CA MET A 110 -1.96 -14.19 9.76
C MET A 110 -2.96 -14.41 8.60
N PRO A 111 -4.29 -14.54 8.84
CA PRO A 111 -5.24 -14.70 7.73
C PRO A 111 -5.27 -13.51 6.77
N MET A 112 -4.95 -12.29 7.25
CA MET A 112 -4.87 -11.10 6.40
C MET A 112 -3.56 -11.04 5.63
N VAL A 113 -2.46 -11.49 6.24
CA VAL A 113 -1.15 -11.61 5.59
C VAL A 113 -1.23 -12.62 4.43
N GLU A 114 -1.78 -13.81 4.68
CA GLU A 114 -1.96 -14.85 3.67
C GLU A 114 -2.87 -14.38 2.53
N TRP A 115 -3.99 -13.74 2.86
CA TRP A 115 -4.88 -13.16 1.87
C TRP A 115 -4.20 -12.08 1.02
N PHE A 116 -3.43 -11.19 1.66
CA PHE A 116 -2.67 -10.16 0.94
C PHE A 116 -1.66 -10.79 -0.03
N GLN A 117 -0.97 -11.85 0.39
CA GLN A 117 -0.03 -12.56 -0.48
C GLN A 117 -0.72 -13.18 -1.71
N GLN A 118 -1.91 -13.77 -1.55
CA GLN A 118 -2.69 -14.28 -2.69
C GLN A 118 -3.02 -13.18 -3.69
N ILE A 119 -3.35 -11.97 -3.23
CA ILE A 119 -3.61 -10.81 -4.08
C ILE A 119 -2.33 -10.29 -4.74
N VAL A 120 -1.20 -10.32 -4.05
CA VAL A 120 0.11 -10.00 -4.64
C VAL A 120 0.41 -10.97 -5.79
N ASP A 121 0.23 -12.27 -5.58
CA ASP A 121 0.50 -13.31 -6.58
C ASP A 121 -0.42 -13.19 -7.80
N ALA A 122 -1.66 -12.72 -7.60
CA ALA A 122 -2.65 -12.49 -8.66
C ALA A 122 -2.58 -11.09 -9.32
N SER A 123 -1.61 -10.24 -8.95
CA SER A 123 -1.50 -8.86 -9.46
C SER A 123 -0.25 -8.64 -10.31
N THR A 124 -0.24 -7.57 -11.10
CA THR A 124 0.86 -7.22 -11.99
C THR A 124 1.68 -6.06 -11.43
N VAL A 125 3.01 -6.14 -11.47
CA VAL A 125 3.88 -5.03 -11.03
C VAL A 125 3.68 -3.80 -11.93
N VAL A 126 3.53 -2.63 -11.32
CA VAL A 126 3.45 -1.36 -12.02
C VAL A 126 4.80 -0.64 -11.92
N SER A 127 5.33 -0.25 -13.07
CA SER A 127 6.49 0.64 -13.14
C SER A 127 6.03 2.08 -13.30
N LEU A 128 6.16 2.88 -12.24
CA LEU A 128 5.93 4.32 -12.31
C LEU A 128 7.17 4.98 -12.93
N ALA A 129 7.16 5.10 -14.27
CA ALA A 129 8.19 5.84 -14.97
C ALA A 129 8.14 7.31 -14.54
N THR A 130 9.20 7.79 -13.90
CA THR A 130 9.37 9.24 -13.73
C THR A 130 10.09 9.74 -14.96
N THR A 131 9.43 10.52 -15.81
CA THR A 131 10.12 11.28 -16.86
C THR A 131 10.97 12.35 -16.17
N LEU A 132 12.13 11.96 -15.64
CA LEU A 132 13.21 12.90 -15.36
C LEU A 132 13.65 13.41 -16.74
N GLY A 133 13.51 14.72 -16.94
CA GLY A 133 13.47 15.39 -18.25
C GLY A 133 14.59 15.02 -19.22
N LEU A 134 14.22 15.01 -20.51
CA LEU A 134 15.12 15.31 -21.63
C LEU A 134 15.37 16.82 -21.68
#